data_AF-Q2JLM1-F1
#
_entry.id   AF-Q2JLM1-F1
#
_cell.length_a   1.000
_cell.length_b   1.000
_cell.length_c   1.000
_cell.angle_alpha   90.00
_cell.angle_beta   90.00
_cell.angle_gamma   90.00
#
_symmetry.space_group_name_H-M   'P 1'
#
loop_
_entity.id
_entity.type
_entity.pdbx_description
1 polymer ?
#
loop_
_entity_poly.entity_id
_entity_poly.type
_entity_poly.pdbx_seq_one_letter_code
_entity_poly.pdbx_strand_id
1 'polypeptide(L)'
;MTLLPRLPARCGSVENIPFRSRPLPAPVEVGSTPPSPRPILALPGSQATLYVELIQVSRHSLEAGSDTPPLLWVRPLLLRQGSQVFNLRATSDLLWPAAGFVPAYAEEVLPLLKQARDPAPHELPARQQLQAFLRQVWRG
;
A
#
# COMPACT_ATOMS: atom_id res chain seq x y z
N MET A 1 34.06 21.89 20.14
CA MET A 1 34.57 22.34 18.82
C MET A 1 34.47 21.16 17.88
N THR A 2 33.56 21.22 16.92
CA THR A 2 33.32 20.12 15.96
C THR A 2 33.33 20.71 14.56
N LEU A 3 34.25 20.22 13.75
CA LEU A 3 34.58 20.73 12.41
C LEU A 3 33.55 20.23 11.38
N LEU A 4 32.94 21.16 10.65
CA LEU A 4 32.19 20.86 9.43
C LEU A 4 33.16 20.54 8.28
N PRO A 5 32.91 19.54 7.43
CA PRO A 5 33.67 19.39 6.19
C PRO A 5 33.18 20.41 5.15
N ARG A 6 34.13 21.19 4.63
CA ARG A 6 33.93 22.12 3.50
C ARG A 6 33.86 21.34 2.19
N LEU A 7 32.82 21.60 1.40
CA LEU A 7 32.75 21.15 0.01
C LEU A 7 33.79 21.90 -0.83
N PRO A 8 34.55 21.24 -1.73
CA PRO A 8 35.38 21.95 -2.68
C PRO A 8 34.52 22.56 -3.79
N ALA A 9 34.60 23.89 -3.93
CA ALA A 9 34.25 24.56 -5.18
C ALA A 9 35.30 24.20 -6.23
N ARG A 10 34.87 23.65 -7.38
CA ARG A 10 35.69 23.67 -8.59
C ARG A 10 34.83 24.00 -9.79
N CYS A 11 35.07 25.20 -10.32
CA CYS A 11 34.83 25.58 -11.70
C CYS A 11 35.46 24.56 -12.65
N GLY A 12 34.73 24.19 -13.71
CA GLY A 12 35.23 23.43 -14.85
C GLY A 12 34.68 24.03 -16.14
N SER A 13 35.60 24.33 -17.06
CA SER A 13 35.43 25.01 -18.34
C SER A 13 34.34 24.44 -19.25
N VAL A 14 33.72 25.35 -20.02
CA VAL A 14 33.04 25.05 -21.28
C VAL A 14 34.09 24.57 -22.28
N GLU A 15 34.13 23.27 -22.57
CA GLU A 15 34.81 22.74 -23.75
C GLU A 15 33.79 22.05 -24.66
N ASN A 16 33.80 22.52 -25.91
CA ASN A 16 33.00 22.05 -27.03
C ASN A 16 33.22 20.55 -27.28
N ILE A 17 32.15 19.75 -27.14
CA ILE A 17 32.13 18.35 -27.62
C ILE A 17 31.32 18.34 -28.93
N PRO A 18 31.87 17.84 -30.05
CA PRO A 18 31.14 17.78 -31.31
C PRO A 18 30.00 16.78 -31.21
N PHE A 19 28.77 17.26 -31.43
CA PHE A 19 27.56 16.46 -31.52
C PHE A 19 27.66 15.46 -32.66
N ARG A 20 28.01 14.21 -32.36
CA ARG A 20 27.63 13.08 -33.23
C ARG A 20 26.16 12.77 -32.95
N SER A 21 25.31 13.12 -33.90
CA SER A 21 23.87 12.84 -33.90
C SER A 21 23.63 11.33 -33.81
N ARG A 22 23.31 10.85 -32.60
CA ARG A 22 22.74 9.51 -32.41
C ARG A 22 21.29 9.57 -32.87
N PRO A 23 20.82 8.69 -33.78
CA PRO A 23 19.41 8.62 -34.11
C PRO A 23 18.62 8.32 -32.82
N LEU A 24 17.63 9.16 -32.52
CA LEU A 24 16.66 8.88 -31.46
C LEU A 24 15.94 7.57 -31.82
N PRO A 25 15.85 6.59 -30.89
CA PRO A 25 14.98 5.45 -31.11
C PRO A 25 13.54 5.97 -31.31
N ALA A 26 12.84 5.38 -32.28
CA ALA A 26 11.44 5.69 -32.56
C ALA A 26 10.63 5.65 -31.25
N PRO A 27 9.61 6.50 -31.10
CA PRO A 27 8.74 6.45 -29.94
C PRO A 27 8.14 5.05 -29.88
N VAL A 28 8.56 4.27 -28.89
CA VAL A 28 7.87 3.04 -28.51
C VAL A 28 6.51 3.52 -28.04
N GLU A 29 5.47 3.29 -28.84
CA GLU A 29 4.10 3.40 -28.35
C GLU A 29 3.98 2.41 -27.21
N VAL A 30 4.11 2.94 -25.98
CA VAL A 30 3.78 2.22 -24.77
C VAL A 30 2.27 2.07 -24.78
N GLY A 31 1.81 1.03 -25.47
CA GLY A 31 0.46 0.51 -25.35
C GLY A 31 0.22 0.24 -23.87
N SER A 32 -0.37 1.22 -23.20
CA SER A 32 -0.66 1.16 -21.79
C SER A 32 -1.90 0.30 -21.64
N THR A 33 -1.70 -1.02 -21.64
CA THR A 33 -2.75 -1.95 -21.22
C THR A 33 -3.26 -1.44 -19.86
N PRO A 34 -4.57 -1.18 -19.72
CA PRO A 34 -5.09 -0.72 -18.45
C PRO A 34 -4.72 -1.74 -17.37
N PRO A 35 -4.28 -1.28 -16.18
CA PRO A 35 -3.91 -2.20 -15.11
C PRO A 35 -5.11 -3.09 -14.80
N SER A 36 -4.89 -4.41 -14.82
CA SER A 36 -5.92 -5.38 -14.42
C SER A 36 -6.45 -5.04 -13.02
N PRO A 37 -7.76 -5.17 -12.78
CA PRO A 37 -8.34 -4.89 -11.47
C PRO A 37 -7.68 -5.78 -10.41
N ARG A 38 -7.27 -5.16 -9.31
CA ARG A 38 -6.63 -5.87 -8.20
C ARG A 38 -7.69 -6.53 -7.32
N PRO A 39 -7.45 -7.77 -6.82
CA PRO A 39 -8.39 -8.42 -5.91
C PRO A 39 -8.58 -7.62 -4.63
N ILE A 40 -9.82 -7.62 -4.12
CA ILE A 40 -10.15 -7.06 -2.81
C ILE A 40 -10.36 -8.22 -1.84
N LEU A 41 -9.79 -8.08 -0.64
CA LEU A 41 -9.91 -9.05 0.43
C LEU A 41 -10.54 -8.37 1.65
N ALA A 42 -11.28 -9.15 2.43
CA ALA A 42 -11.76 -8.76 3.74
C ALA A 42 -10.98 -9.53 4.80
N LEU A 43 -10.60 -8.83 5.88
CA LEU A 43 -10.11 -9.42 7.12
C LEU A 43 -11.19 -9.20 8.19
N PRO A 44 -11.98 -10.23 8.52
CA PRO A 44 -13.00 -10.13 9.55
C PRO A 44 -12.35 -10.09 10.95
N GLY A 45 -12.78 -9.12 11.77
CA GLY A 45 -12.59 -9.11 13.21
C GLY A 45 -13.90 -9.39 13.94
N SER A 46 -13.88 -9.33 15.27
CA SER A 46 -15.07 -9.63 16.09
C SER A 46 -16.18 -8.59 15.97
N GLN A 47 -15.83 -7.31 15.79
CA GLN A 47 -16.79 -6.20 15.70
C GLN A 47 -16.57 -5.29 14.48
N ALA A 48 -15.56 -5.59 13.67
CA ALA A 48 -15.20 -4.78 12.53
C ALA A 48 -14.65 -5.65 11.39
N THR A 49 -14.68 -5.13 10.17
CA THR A 49 -14.10 -5.78 9.00
C THR A 49 -13.20 -4.80 8.28
N LEU A 50 -11.94 -5.17 8.09
CA LEU A 50 -10.98 -4.41 7.30
C LEU A 50 -11.05 -4.89 5.85
N TYR A 51 -11.24 -3.98 4.91
CA TYR A 51 -11.18 -4.27 3.48
C TYR A 51 -9.89 -3.73 2.90
N VAL A 52 -9.21 -4.55 2.10
CA VAL A 52 -7.89 -4.26 1.55
C VAL A 52 -7.82 -4.61 0.07
N GLU A 53 -7.00 -3.88 -0.66
CA GLU A 53 -6.57 -4.27 -2.01
C GLU A 53 -5.32 -5.13 -1.91
N LEU A 54 -5.29 -6.26 -2.62
CA LEU A 54 -4.08 -7.09 -2.71
C LEU A 54 -3.08 -6.43 -3.66
N ILE A 55 -1.90 -6.08 -3.13
CA ILE A 55 -0.78 -5.56 -3.93
C ILE A 55 0.06 -6.72 -4.44
N GLN A 56 0.49 -7.60 -3.54
CA GLN A 56 1.40 -8.69 -3.87
C GLN A 56 1.31 -9.82 -2.83
N VAL A 57 1.48 -11.07 -3.29
CA VAL A 57 1.73 -12.22 -2.40
C VAL A 57 3.24 -12.37 -2.21
N SER A 58 3.70 -12.30 -0.96
CA SER A 58 5.10 -12.59 -0.64
C SER A 58 5.35 -14.09 -0.75
N ARG A 59 6.36 -14.47 -1.54
CA ARG A 59 6.80 -15.86 -1.70
C ARG A 59 7.81 -16.30 -0.65
N HIS A 60 8.27 -15.36 0.19
CA HIS A 60 9.14 -15.67 1.30
C HIS A 60 8.30 -16.23 2.44
N SER A 61 8.03 -17.54 2.41
CA SER A 61 7.78 -18.28 3.64
C SER A 61 9.07 -18.22 4.44
N LEU A 62 9.03 -17.71 5.67
CA LEU A 62 10.22 -17.48 6.49
C LEU A 62 11.01 -18.77 6.77
N GLU A 63 10.43 -19.95 6.53
CA GLU A 63 11.06 -21.25 6.68
C GLU A 63 10.57 -22.21 5.58
N ALA A 64 11.49 -22.77 4.79
CA ALA A 64 11.15 -23.80 3.80
C ALA A 64 10.73 -25.09 4.54
N GLY A 65 9.43 -25.41 4.51
CA GLY A 65 8.85 -26.58 5.18
C GLY A 65 8.00 -26.27 6.42
N SER A 66 7.77 -25.00 6.75
CA SER A 66 6.83 -24.61 7.81
C SER A 66 5.42 -24.41 7.26
N ASP A 67 4.40 -24.88 7.98
CA ASP A 67 2.96 -24.63 7.74
C ASP A 67 2.57 -23.15 7.98
N THR A 68 3.53 -22.23 7.88
CA THR A 68 3.30 -20.79 8.07
C THR A 68 2.57 -20.24 6.84
N PRO A 69 1.43 -19.55 7.03
CA PRO A 69 0.71 -18.94 5.92
C PRO A 69 1.59 -17.89 5.21
N PRO A 70 1.49 -17.76 3.88
CA PRO A 70 2.24 -16.75 3.15
C PRO A 70 1.86 -15.35 3.65
N LEU A 71 2.77 -14.38 3.51
CA LEU A 71 2.48 -12.99 3.81
C LEU A 71 1.90 -12.29 2.58
N LEU A 72 0.92 -11.42 2.78
CA LEU A 72 0.31 -10.58 1.77
C LEU A 72 0.75 -9.13 1.99
N TRP A 73 1.22 -8.50 0.93
CA TRP A 73 1.30 -7.04 0.88
C TRP A 73 -0.05 -6.51 0.41
N VAL A 74 -0.72 -5.77 1.28
CA VAL A 74 -2.07 -5.27 1.05
C VAL A 74 -2.17 -3.77 1.34
N ARG A 75 -3.05 -3.08 0.63
CA ARG A 75 -3.38 -1.68 0.86
C ARG A 75 -4.70 -1.56 1.61
N PRO A 76 -4.73 -0.96 2.81
CA PRO A 76 -5.98 -0.66 3.50
C PRO A 76 -6.88 0.27 2.67
N LEU A 77 -8.12 -0.14 2.46
CA LEU A 77 -9.12 0.67 1.76
C LEU A 77 -10.06 1.34 2.76
N LEU A 78 -10.72 0.53 3.59
CA LEU A 78 -11.67 1.01 4.59
C LEU A 78 -11.79 0.04 5.76
N LEU A 79 -12.28 0.55 6.89
CA LEU A 79 -12.67 -0.23 8.05
C LEU A 79 -14.17 -0.04 8.28
N ARG A 80 -14.93 -1.13 8.31
CA ARG A 80 -16.35 -1.13 8.66
C ARG A 80 -16.52 -1.56 10.11
N GLN A 81 -17.15 -0.74 10.93
CA GLN A 81 -17.50 -1.06 12.32
C GLN A 81 -18.96 -0.69 12.57
N GLY A 82 -19.82 -1.71 12.65
CA GLY A 82 -21.27 -1.50 12.69
C GLY A 82 -21.77 -0.74 11.45
N SER A 83 -22.38 0.43 11.68
CA SER A 83 -22.85 1.35 10.63
C SER A 83 -21.79 2.36 10.19
N GLN A 84 -20.65 2.44 10.87
CA GLN A 84 -19.58 3.38 10.53
C GLN A 84 -18.62 2.76 9.51
N VAL A 85 -18.21 3.58 8.54
CA VAL A 85 -17.24 3.20 7.51
C VAL A 85 -16.15 4.26 7.45
N PHE A 86 -14.93 3.88 7.81
CA PHE A 86 -13.78 4.77 7.87
C PHE A 86 -12.90 4.56 6.66
N ASN A 87 -12.52 5.67 6.00
CA ASN A 87 -11.56 5.67 4.91
C ASN A 87 -10.15 5.46 5.46
N LEU A 88 -9.43 4.46 4.95
CA LEU A 88 -8.07 4.13 5.35
C LEU A 88 -7.04 4.33 4.24
N ARG A 89 -7.43 4.85 3.07
CA ARG A 89 -6.53 4.99 1.91
C ARG A 89 -5.32 5.90 2.15
N ALA A 90 -5.39 6.79 3.14
CA ALA A 90 -4.27 7.66 3.54
C ALA A 90 -3.29 6.98 4.51
N THR A 91 -3.53 5.71 4.89
CA THR A 91 -2.64 4.94 5.76
C THR A 91 -1.59 4.18 4.95
N SER A 92 -0.58 3.66 5.63
CA SER A 92 0.47 2.85 5.00
C SER A 92 -0.04 1.48 4.59
N ASP A 93 0.55 0.93 3.54
CA ASP A 93 0.34 -0.47 3.15
C ASP A 93 0.84 -1.42 4.27
N LEU A 94 0.29 -2.63 4.31
CA LEU A 94 0.54 -3.63 5.34
C LEU A 94 1.20 -4.88 4.75
N LEU A 95 2.07 -5.51 5.54
CA LEU A 95 2.48 -6.89 5.34
C LEU A 95 1.80 -7.75 6.41
N TRP A 96 0.93 -8.67 6.01
CA TRP A 96 0.09 -9.44 6.95
C TRP A 96 -0.05 -10.90 6.54
N PRO A 97 -0.18 -11.86 7.47
CA PRO A 97 -0.47 -13.25 7.12
C PRO A 97 -1.71 -13.39 6.23
N ALA A 98 -1.66 -14.27 5.24
CA ALA A 98 -2.82 -14.60 4.40
C ALA A 98 -3.95 -15.25 5.21
N ALA A 99 -3.61 -15.88 6.35
CA ALA A 99 -4.57 -16.47 7.26
C ALA A 99 -5.59 -15.41 7.73
N GLY A 100 -6.87 -15.77 7.64
CA GLY A 100 -7.99 -14.92 8.05
C GLY A 100 -8.52 -13.98 6.97
N PHE A 101 -7.79 -13.76 5.86
CA PHE A 101 -8.35 -13.06 4.72
C PHE A 101 -9.35 -13.95 3.98
N VAL A 102 -10.46 -13.34 3.56
CA VAL A 102 -11.44 -13.93 2.65
C VAL A 102 -11.60 -13.04 1.43
N PRO A 103 -11.95 -13.59 0.24
CA PRO A 103 -12.31 -12.77 -0.91
C PRO A 103 -13.47 -11.84 -0.58
N ALA A 104 -13.40 -10.60 -1.08
CA ALA A 104 -14.48 -9.63 -0.98
C ALA A 104 -14.90 -9.18 -2.38
N TYR A 105 -16.21 -9.18 -2.63
CA TYR A 105 -16.71 -8.87 -3.97
C TYR A 105 -16.90 -7.36 -4.18
N ALA A 106 -16.78 -6.91 -5.43
CA ALA A 106 -16.89 -5.49 -5.74
C ALA A 106 -18.26 -4.92 -5.36
N GLU A 107 -19.33 -5.69 -5.55
CA GLU A 107 -20.71 -5.36 -5.17
C GLU A 107 -20.88 -5.13 -3.66
N GLU A 108 -20.06 -5.77 -2.83
CA GLU A 108 -20.08 -5.60 -1.37
C GLU A 108 -19.29 -4.35 -0.96
N VAL A 109 -18.16 -4.10 -1.64
CA VAL A 109 -17.18 -3.08 -1.22
C VAL A 109 -17.46 -1.71 -1.82
N LEU A 110 -17.94 -1.64 -3.06
CA LEU A 110 -18.21 -0.36 -3.75
C LEU A 110 -19.23 0.52 -3.01
N PRO A 111 -20.36 0.00 -2.47
CA PRO A 111 -21.26 0.81 -1.66
C PRO A 111 -20.58 1.36 -0.40
N LEU A 112 -19.73 0.57 0.25
CA LEU A 112 -19.00 0.98 1.45
C LEU A 112 -17.96 2.07 1.12
N LEU A 113 -17.26 1.95 0.00
CA LEU A 113 -16.30 2.97 -0.45
C LEU A 113 -16.95 4.33 -0.69
N LYS A 114 -18.21 4.36 -1.12
CA LYS A 114 -19.00 5.61 -1.28
C LYS A 114 -19.41 6.21 0.06
N GLN A 115 -19.60 5.38 1.08
CA GLN A 115 -19.97 5.80 2.44
C GLN A 115 -18.75 6.13 3.31
N ALA A 116 -17.57 5.64 2.93
CA ALA A 116 -16.34 5.81 3.67
C ALA A 116 -16.01 7.29 3.85
N ARG A 117 -15.89 7.72 5.10
CA ARG A 117 -15.51 9.09 5.47
C ARG A 117 -14.13 9.11 6.09
N ASP A 118 -13.46 10.25 5.97
CA ASP A 118 -12.27 10.50 6.79
C ASP A 118 -12.69 10.72 8.25
N PRO A 119 -11.85 10.34 9.24
CA PRO A 119 -12.15 10.57 10.64
C PRO A 119 -12.31 12.06 10.94
N ALA A 120 -13.32 12.41 11.73
CA ALA A 120 -13.48 13.76 12.23
C ALA A 120 -12.34 14.13 13.20
N PRO A 121 -12.08 15.43 13.47
CA PRO A 121 -10.96 15.85 14.32
C PRO A 121 -10.99 15.31 15.76
N HIS A 122 -12.17 14.94 16.26
CA HIS A 122 -12.37 14.37 17.59
C HIS A 122 -12.33 12.83 17.59
N GLU A 123 -12.33 12.20 16.43
CA GLU A 123 -12.23 10.74 16.28
C GLU A 123 -10.76 10.32 16.24
N LEU A 124 -10.51 9.03 16.47
CA LEU A 124 -9.18 8.48 16.32
C LEU A 124 -8.71 8.66 14.85
N PRO A 125 -7.47 9.13 14.62
CA PRO A 125 -6.92 9.18 13.27
C PRO A 125 -6.97 7.82 12.58
N ALA A 126 -7.10 7.80 11.25
CA ALA A 126 -7.25 6.57 10.45
C ALA A 126 -6.16 5.54 10.76
N ARG A 127 -4.91 6.01 10.93
CA ARG A 127 -3.78 5.17 11.33
C ARG A 127 -4.00 4.50 12.69
N GLN A 128 -4.52 5.24 13.68
CA GLN A 128 -4.76 4.70 15.01
C GLN A 128 -5.94 3.73 15.03
N GLN A 129 -6.99 3.99 14.25
CA GLN A 129 -8.10 3.05 14.05
C GLN A 129 -7.61 1.73 13.45
N LEU A 130 -6.81 1.81 12.38
CA LEU A 130 -6.21 0.63 11.77
C LEU A 130 -5.35 -0.15 12.77
N GLN A 131 -4.48 0.54 13.51
CA GLN A 131 -3.65 -0.12 14.54
C GLN A 131 -4.48 -0.77 15.65
N ALA A 132 -5.60 -0.15 16.06
CA ALA A 132 -6.50 -0.72 17.05
C ALA A 132 -7.15 -2.01 16.53
N PHE A 133 -7.62 -2.01 15.29
CA PHE A 133 -8.17 -3.18 14.63
C PHE A 133 -7.13 -4.31 14.51
N LEU A 134 -5.92 -4.02 14.02
CA LEU A 134 -4.87 -5.03 13.86
C LEU A 134 -4.47 -5.67 15.18
N ARG A 135 -4.41 -4.89 16.28
CA ARG A 135 -4.17 -5.45 17.62
C ARG A 135 -5.30 -6.37 18.08
N GLN A 136 -6.54 -6.09 17.71
CA GLN A 136 -7.70 -6.91 18.05
C GLN A 136 -7.70 -8.23 17.28
N VAL A 137 -7.33 -8.23 16.00
CA VAL A 137 -7.26 -9.46 15.19
C VAL A 137 -6.03 -10.30 15.53
N TRP A 138 -4.91 -9.69 15.89
CA TRP A 138 -3.70 -10.44 16.27
C TRP A 138 -3.84 -11.23 17.59
N ARG A 139 -4.71 -10.77 18.49
CA ARG A 139 -4.89 -11.36 19.83
C ARG A 139 -6.03 -12.38 19.92
N GLY A 140 -6.87 -12.47 18.89
CA GLY A 140 -7.97 -13.43 18.80
C GLY A 140 -7.53 -14.67 18.05
#